data_AF-A0A1W1HI94-F1
#
_entry.id   AF-A0A1W1HI94-F1
#
_cell.length_a   1.000
_cell.length_b   1.000
_cell.length_c   1.000
_cell.angle_alpha   90.00
_cell.angle_beta   90.00
_cell.angle_gamma   90.00
#
_symmetry.space_group_name_H-M   'P 1'
#
loop_
_entity.id
_entity.type
_entity.pdbx_description
1 polymer ?
#
loop_
_entity_poly.entity_id
_entity_poly.type
_entity_poly.pdbx_seq_one_letter_code
_entity_poly.pdbx_strand_id
1 'polypeptide(L)' 'MATITVEIDDSKADILKEKAQKLGLLPDQFVAASIEDLISIPEPEFNKALEKVLRKNKELYKRLA' A
#
# COMPACT_ATOMS: atom_id res chain seq x y z
N MET A 1 6.99 19.82 3.66
CA MET A 1 6.01 19.48 2.60
C MET A 1 6.72 19.56 1.27
N ALA A 2 6.60 18.53 0.44
CA ALA A 2 7.14 18.52 -0.91
C ALA A 2 5.95 18.41 -1.88
N THR A 3 6.02 19.10 -3.01
CA THR A 3 4.97 19.07 -4.05
C THR A 3 5.57 18.46 -5.29
N ILE A 4 4.88 17.46 -5.85
CA ILE A 4 5.24 16.82 -7.10
C ILE A 4 4.07 17.04 -8.06
N THR A 5 4.35 17.63 -9.21
CA THR A 5 3.38 17.74 -10.32
C THR A 5 3.67 16.62 -11.30
N VAL A 6 2.63 15.86 -11.65
CA VAL A 6 2.74 14.74 -12.59
C VAL A 6 1.70 14.92 -13.69
N GLU A 7 2.12 14.82 -14.93
CA GLU A 7 1.22 14.76 -16.08
C GLU A 7 0.79 13.31 -16.32
N ILE A 8 -0.51 13.12 -16.50
CA ILE A 8 -1.12 11.83 -16.83
C ILE A 8 -2.14 12.05 -17.95
N ASP A 9 -2.38 11.02 -18.75
CA ASP A 9 -3.43 11.05 -19.77
C ASP A 9 -4.80 11.39 -19.15
N ASP A 10 -5.62 12.16 -19.86
CA ASP A 10 -6.96 12.56 -19.41
C ASP A 10 -7.82 11.36 -19.01
N SER A 11 -7.73 10.26 -19.78
CA SER A 11 -8.45 9.02 -19.47
C SER A 11 -8.06 8.41 -18.12
N LYS A 12 -6.79 8.53 -17.72
CA LYS A 12 -6.31 8.07 -16.40
C LYS A 12 -6.73 9.05 -15.31
N ALA A 13 -6.75 10.35 -15.59
CA ALA A 13 -7.24 11.36 -14.65
C ALA A 13 -8.72 11.13 -14.31
N ASP A 14 -9.54 10.74 -15.29
CA ASP A 14 -10.96 10.43 -15.07
C ASP A 14 -11.15 9.18 -14.21
N ILE A 15 -10.42 8.10 -14.51
CA ILE A 15 -10.43 6.87 -13.70
C ILE A 15 -10.01 7.16 -12.24
N LEU A 16 -9.02 8.02 -12.06
CA LEU A 16 -8.53 8.42 -10.75
C LEU A 16 -9.59 9.19 -9.96
N LYS A 17 -10.25 10.16 -10.59
CA LYS A 17 -11.37 10.89 -9.97
C LYS A 17 -12.51 9.95 -9.57
N GLU A 18 -12.87 9.00 -10.43
CA GLU A 18 -13.91 8.02 -10.12
C GLU A 18 -13.54 7.14 -8.92
N LYS A 19 -12.28 6.68 -8.84
CA LYS A 19 -11.77 5.90 -7.70
C LYS A 19 -11.78 6.70 -6.41
N ALA A 20 -11.33 7.96 -6.45
CA ALA A 20 -11.35 8.85 -5.30
C ALA A 20 -12.79 9.08 -4.80
N GLN A 21 -13.71 9.35 -5.72
CA GLN A 21 -15.13 9.57 -5.41
C GLN A 21 -15.78 8.34 -4.75
N LYS A 22 -15.48 7.13 -5.22
CA LYS A 22 -15.98 5.88 -4.61
C LYS A 22 -15.56 5.71 -3.15
N LEU A 23 -14.44 6.32 -2.76
CA LEU A 23 -13.92 6.29 -1.40
C LEU A 23 -14.26 7.58 -0.62
N GLY A 24 -15.01 8.51 -1.20
CA GLY A 24 -15.35 9.79 -0.59
C GLY A 24 -14.16 10.74 -0.42
N LEU A 25 -13.11 10.58 -1.23
CA LEU A 25 -11.87 11.36 -1.19
C LEU A 25 -11.78 12.32 -2.37
N LEU A 26 -11.00 13.40 -2.18
CA LEU A 26 -10.55 14.21 -3.30
C LEU A 26 -9.44 13.50 -4.09
N PRO A 27 -9.23 13.82 -5.39
CA PRO A 27 -8.20 13.20 -6.22
C PRO A 27 -6.79 13.29 -5.64
N ASP A 28 -6.42 14.46 -5.10
CA ASP A 28 -5.13 14.72 -4.47
C ASP A 28 -4.95 13.91 -3.17
N GLN A 29 -6.00 13.81 -2.35
CA GLN A 29 -5.99 12.97 -1.15
C GLN A 29 -5.83 11.49 -1.48
N PHE A 30 -6.52 11.01 -2.51
CA PHE A 30 -6.43 9.63 -2.96
C PHE A 30 -5.01 9.31 -3.47
N VAL A 31 -4.40 10.22 -4.24
CA VAL A 31 -3.02 10.05 -4.73
C VAL A 31 -2.02 10.08 -3.59
N ALA A 32 -2.14 11.04 -2.66
CA ALA A 32 -1.26 11.14 -1.51
C ALA A 32 -1.29 9.86 -0.67
N ALA A 33 -2.47 9.38 -0.30
CA ALA A 33 -2.63 8.13 0.45
C ALA A 33 -2.08 6.92 -0.30
N SER A 34 -2.29 6.85 -1.62
CA SER A 34 -1.76 5.76 -2.45
C SER A 34 -0.23 5.76 -2.50
N ILE A 35 0.39 6.95 -2.57
CA ILE A 35 1.85 7.11 -2.54
C ILE A 35 2.40 6.78 -1.15
N GLU A 36 1.73 7.23 -0.10
CA GLU A 36 2.10 6.90 1.28
C GLU A 36 2.06 5.39 1.51
N ASP A 37 0.99 4.70 1.09
CA ASP A 37 0.89 3.24 1.17
C ASP A 37 2.00 2.54 0.37
N LEU A 38 2.31 3.03 -0.84
CA LEU A 38 3.35 2.47 -1.70
C LEU A 38 4.75 2.61 -1.08
N ILE A 39 5.03 3.75 -0.45
CA ILE A 39 6.32 4.03 0.20
C ILE A 39 6.39 3.39 1.59
N SER A 40 5.24 3.20 2.25
CA SER A 40 5.13 2.58 3.58
C SER A 40 5.25 1.05 3.54
N ILE A 41 5.41 0.44 2.35
CA ILE A 41 5.75 -0.98 2.25
C ILE A 41 7.03 -1.19 3.07
N PRO A 42 6.96 -2.00 4.14
CA PRO A 42 8.06 -2.08 5.08
C PRO A 42 9.26 -2.71 4.37
N GLU A 43 10.46 -2.23 4.73
CA GLU A 43 11.71 -2.64 4.12
C GLU A 43 11.79 -4.18 3.98
N PRO A 44 12.50 -4.71 2.97
CA PRO A 44 12.68 -6.15 2.76
C PRO A 44 13.01 -6.94 4.04
N GLU A 45 13.67 -6.32 5.02
CA GLU A 45 13.91 -6.80 6.37
C GLU A 45 12.64 -7.20 7.14
N PHE A 46 11.56 -6.42 7.04
CA PHE A 46 10.29 -6.71 7.68
C PHE A 46 9.62 -7.95 7.09
N ASN A 47 9.61 -8.08 5.76
CA ASN A 47 9.07 -9.27 5.10
C ASN A 47 9.84 -10.54 5.51
N LYS A 48 11.17 -10.45 5.62
CA LYS A 48 12.00 -11.55 6.15
C LYS A 48 11.67 -11.88 7.62
N ALA A 49 11.43 -10.86 8.45
CA ALA A 49 11.05 -11.06 9.84
C ALA A 49 9.66 -11.70 9.96
N LEU A 50 8.70 -11.25 9.15
CA LEU A 50 7.34 -11.79 9.08
C LEU A 50 7.34 -13.25 8.66
N GLU A 51 8.06 -13.61 7.60
CA GLU A 51 8.21 -15.01 7.17
C GLU A 51 8.83 -15.88 8.27
N LYS A 52 9.85 -15.37 8.97
CA LYS A 52 10.50 -16.09 10.07
C LYS A 52 9.54 -16.36 11.23
N VAL A 53 8.69 -15.40 11.59
CA VAL A 53 7.68 -15.54 12.65
C VAL A 53 6.59 -16.54 12.25
N LEU A 54 6.06 -16.42 11.03
CA LEU A 54 5.03 -17.33 10.50
C LEU A 54 5.55 -18.78 10.42
N ARG A 55 6.79 -18.98 9.96
CA ARG A 55 7.43 -20.31 9.94
C ARG A 55 7.57 -20.90 11.34
N LYS A 56 8.08 -20.12 12.30
CA LYS A 56 8.21 -20.57 13.70
C LYS A 56 6.87 -20.96 14.31
N ASN A 57 5.82 -20.18 14.08
CA ASN A 57 4.49 -20.50 14.59
C ASN A 57 3.94 -21.79 13.96
N LYS A 58 4.11 -21.98 12.65
CA LYS A 58 3.72 -23.23 11.98
C LYS A 58 4.44 -24.45 12.54
N GLU A 59 5.72 -24.33 12.86
CA GLU A 59 6.49 -25.40 13.51
C GLU A 59 6.03 -25.67 14.95
N LEU A 60 5.70 -24.62 15.71
CA LEU A 60 5.13 -24.74 17.05
C LEU A 60 3.79 -25.46 17.04
N TYR A 61 2.86 -25.06 16.16
CA TYR A 61 1.57 -25.71 16.02
C TYR A 61 1.70 -27.18 15.60
N LYS A 62 2.68 -27.51 14.74
CA LYS A 62 2.98 -28.92 14.37
C LYS A 62 3.50 -29.78 15.52
N ARG A 63 4.09 -29.18 16.56
CA ARG A 63 4.64 -29.92 17.73
C ARG A 63 3.62 -30.09 18.85
N LEU A 64 2.52 -29.34 18.80
CA LEU A 64 1.43 -29.36 19.79
C LEU A 64 0.24 -30.24 19.36
N ALA A 65 0.29 -30.82 18.17
CA ALA A 65 -0.67 -31.78 17.62
C ALA A 65 -0.02 -33.16 17.48
#